data_AF-A0A4Y2JZL8-F1
#
_entry.id   AF-A0A4Y2JZL8-F1
#
_cell.length_a   1.000
_cell.length_b   1.000
_cell.length_c   1.000
_cell.angle_alpha   90.00
_cell.angle_beta   90.00
_cell.angle_gamma   90.00
#
_symmetry.space_group_name_H-M   'P 1'
#
loop_
_entity.id
_entity.type
_entity.pdbx_description
1 polymer ?
#
loop_
_entity_poly.entity_id
_entity_poly.type
_entity_poly.pdbx_seq_one_letter_code
_entity_poly.pdbx_strand_id
1 'polypeptide(L)'
;MPFSEGSELHVFVDASRIAYSACVFVRTVLEAGTSVSLIRAKTRVAPLKPLTIPLLELMACCIGARLVNSIRDALNLPNIKVTFWSDSEVALWWTRNTVIGRFL
;
A
#
# COMPACT_ATOMS: atom_id res chain seq x y z
N MET A 1 -9.41 -19.90 -9.15
CA MET A 1 -8.74 -18.62 -8.82
C MET A 1 -9.21 -18.22 -7.44
N PRO A 2 -8.33 -17.93 -6.45
CA PRO A 2 -8.76 -17.76 -5.05
C PRO A 2 -9.37 -16.37 -4.75
N PHE A 3 -9.54 -15.52 -5.77
CA PHE A 3 -10.13 -14.19 -5.62
C PHE A 3 -11.61 -14.26 -6.00
N SER A 4 -12.50 -13.98 -5.05
CA SER A 4 -13.95 -13.95 -5.25
C SER A 4 -14.44 -12.51 -5.42
N GLU A 5 -15.70 -12.30 -5.79
CA GLU A 5 -16.31 -10.96 -5.86
C GLU A 5 -16.24 -10.18 -4.54
N GLY A 6 -16.05 -10.87 -3.41
CA GLY A 6 -15.88 -10.27 -2.08
C GLY A 6 -14.43 -10.02 -1.64
N SER A 7 -13.45 -10.18 -2.53
CA SER A 7 -12.04 -9.95 -2.22
C SER A 7 -11.67 -8.46 -2.27
N GLU A 8 -10.96 -7.99 -1.24
CA GLU A 8 -10.45 -6.62 -1.10
C GLU A 8 -8.94 -6.66 -0.87
N LEU A 9 -8.21 -5.68 -1.41
CA LEU A 9 -6.80 -5.48 -1.09
C LEU A 9 -6.64 -4.47 0.03
N HIS A 10 -5.81 -4.80 1.01
CA HIS A 10 -5.41 -3.90 2.08
C HIS A 10 -3.91 -3.69 2.03
N VAL A 11 -3.51 -2.43 1.87
CA VAL A 11 -2.11 -2.02 1.85
C VAL A 11 -1.78 -1.38 3.18
N PHE A 12 -0.73 -1.85 3.83
CA PHE A 12 -0.18 -1.22 5.01
C PHE A 12 1.18 -0.66 4.63
N VAL A 13 1.44 0.58 5.04
CA VAL A 13 2.71 1.25 4.82
C VAL A 13 3.23 1.77 6.15
N ASP A 14 4.54 1.74 6.30
CA ASP A 14 5.24 2.17 7.51
C ASP A 14 6.66 2.62 7.14
N ALA A 15 7.18 3.58 7.88
CA ALA A 15 8.55 4.03 7.75
C ALA A 15 9.27 4.27 9.08
N SER A 16 10.58 4.08 9.02
CA SER A 16 11.51 4.33 10.11
C SER A 16 12.70 5.12 9.59
N ARG A 17 13.60 5.52 10.50
CA ARG A 17 14.84 6.21 10.14
C ARG A 17 15.75 5.41 9.20
N ILE A 18 15.61 4.09 9.15
CA ILE A 18 16.52 3.20 8.42
C ILE A 18 15.88 2.56 7.18
N ALA A 19 14.56 2.49 7.10
CA ALA A 19 13.85 1.86 6.00
C ALA A 19 12.39 2.30 5.93
N TYR A 20 11.79 2.17 4.76
CA TYR A 20 10.35 2.37 4.52
C TYR A 20 9.81 1.17 3.74
N SER A 21 8.57 0.78 4.01
CA SER A 21 8.02 -0.48 3.54
C SER A 21 6.53 -0.41 3.23
N ALA A 22 6.07 -1.37 2.43
CA ALA A 22 4.66 -1.58 2.16
C ALA A 22 4.38 -3.08 2.06
N CYS A 23 3.24 -3.53 2.57
CA CYS A 23 2.73 -4.89 2.40
C CYS A 23 1.27 -4.86 1.96
N VAL A 24 0.89 -5.82 1.12
CA VAL A 24 -0.44 -5.93 0.53
C VAL A 24 -1.03 -7.27 0.91
N PHE A 25 -2.13 -7.23 1.63
CA PHE A 25 -2.95 -8.39 1.95
C PHE A 25 -4.17 -8.44 1.05
N VAL A 26 -4.62 -9.65 0.72
CA VAL A 26 -5.99 -9.88 0.28
C VAL A 26 -6.81 -10.30 1.47
N ARG A 27 -7.97 -9.68 1.61
CA ARG A 27 -9.02 -10.10 2.53
C ARG A 27 -10.18 -10.61 1.69
N THR A 28 -10.65 -11.82 1.98
CA THR A 28 -11.82 -12.41 1.31
C THR A 28 -12.85 -12.78 2.36
N VAL A 29 -14.08 -12.28 2.20
CA VAL A 29 -15.21 -12.69 3.03
C VAL A 29 -15.87 -13.91 2.39
N LEU A 30 -15.90 -15.01 3.12
CA LEU A 30 -16.58 -16.25 2.76
C LEU A 30 -17.70 -16.51 3.75
N GLU A 31 -18.66 -17.36 3.39
CA GLU A 31 -19.76 -17.77 4.30
C GLU A 31 -19.22 -18.39 5.60
N ALA A 32 -18.13 -19.14 5.51
CA ALA A 32 -17.47 -19.79 6.65
C ALA A 32 -16.55 -18.87 7.47
N GLY A 33 -16.36 -17.61 7.05
CA GLY A 33 -15.51 -16.64 7.75
C GLY A 33 -14.65 -15.77 6.84
N THR A 34 -13.82 -14.93 7.44
CA THR A 34 -12.89 -14.05 6.71
C THR A 34 -11.52 -14.71 6.59
N SER A 35 -11.03 -14.85 5.36
CA SER A 35 -9.65 -15.26 5.08
C SER A 35 -8.79 -14.04 4.77
N VAL A 36 -7.57 -14.01 5.29
CA VAL A 36 -6.59 -12.96 5.02
C VAL A 36 -5.27 -13.62 4.62
N SER A 37 -4.65 -13.13 3.55
CA SER A 37 -3.38 -13.68 3.06
C SER A 37 -2.48 -12.56 2.53
N LEU A 38 -1.19 -12.64 2.82
CA LEU A 38 -0.19 -11.71 2.28
C LEU A 38 0.05 -12.04 0.80
N ILE A 39 -0.17 -11.07 -0.09
CA ILE A 39 0.14 -11.23 -1.52
C ILE A 39 1.58 -10.84 -1.80
N ARG A 40 1.99 -9.68 -1.29
CA ARG A 40 3.32 -9.13 -1.58
C ARG A 40 3.74 -8.12 -0.53
N ALA A 41 5.03 -8.09 -0.24
CA ALA A 41 5.65 -7.04 0.57
C ALA A 41 6.89 -6.49 -0.15
N LYS A 42 7.22 -5.23 0.12
CA LYS A 42 8.40 -4.56 -0.40
C LYS A 42 8.96 -3.59 0.64
N THR A 43 10.25 -3.70 0.90
CA THR A 43 10.99 -2.79 1.78
C THR A 43 12.12 -2.14 1.01
N ARG A 44 12.44 -0.89 1.34
CA ARG A 44 13.59 -0.16 0.81
C ARG A 44 14.34 0.49 1.96
N VAL A 45 15.67 0.41 1.92
CA VAL A 45 16.55 1.11 2.85
C VAL A 45 16.39 2.62 2.65
N ALA A 46 16.38 3.37 3.75
CA ALA A 46 16.32 4.83 3.70
C ALA A 46 17.53 5.38 2.92
N PRO A 47 17.36 6.46 2.13
CA PRO A 47 18.47 7.04 1.39
C PRO A 47 19.61 7.50 2.31
N LEU A 48 20.84 7.44 1.82
CA LEU A 48 22.02 7.94 2.55
C LEU A 48 21.89 9.44 2.86
N LYS A 49 21.23 10.19 1.97
CA LYS A 49 20.82 11.57 2.26
C LYS A 49 19.67 11.53 3.28
N PRO A 50 19.84 12.12 4.48
CA PRO A 50 18.80 12.09 5.49
C PRO A 50 17.52 12.73 4.99
N LEU A 51 16.42 12.00 5.15
CA LEU A 51 15.06 12.49 4.95
C LEU A 51 14.34 12.52 6.29
N THR A 52 13.35 13.39 6.42
CA THR A 52 12.48 13.42 7.60
C THR A 52 11.57 12.17 7.61
N ILE A 53 11.13 11.76 8.79
CA ILE A 53 10.18 10.63 8.92
C ILE A 53 8.93 10.84 8.06
N PRO A 54 8.26 12.02 8.05
CA PRO A 54 7.10 12.23 7.19
C PRO A 54 7.37 12.02 5.69
N LEU A 55 8.56 12.36 5.19
CA LEU A 55 8.93 12.10 3.80
C LEU A 55 9.15 10.61 3.53
N LEU A 56 9.73 9.87 4.49
CA LEU A 56 9.89 8.43 4.38
C LEU A 56 8.53 7.71 4.41
N GLU A 57 7.59 8.19 5.23
CA GLU A 57 6.19 7.73 5.24
C GLU A 57 5.52 7.97 3.88
N LEU A 58 5.68 9.17 3.31
CA LEU A 58 5.15 9.47 1.98
C LEU A 58 5.78 8.57 0.90
N MET A 59 7.06 8.24 1.03
CA MET A 59 7.73 7.28 0.16
C MET A 59 7.21 5.85 0.36
N ALA A 60 6.84 5.46 1.58
CA ALA A 60 6.17 4.20 1.89
C ALA A 60 4.81 4.12 1.16
N CYS A 61 3.99 5.17 1.26
CA CYS A 61 2.75 5.31 0.48
C CYS A 61 2.99 5.13 -1.03
N CYS A 62 4.02 5.78 -1.57
CA CYS A 62 4.36 5.70 -3.00
C CYS A 62 4.74 4.28 -3.44
N ILE A 63 5.55 3.55 -2.67
CA ILE A 63 5.87 2.16 -3.01
C ILE A 63 4.65 1.24 -2.85
N GLY A 64 3.77 1.49 -1.88
CA GLY A 64 2.51 0.78 -1.71
C GLY A 64 1.62 0.93 -2.94
N ALA A 65 1.44 2.14 -3.46
CA ALA A 65 0.63 2.40 -4.65
C ALA A 65 1.18 1.67 -5.89
N ARG A 66 2.51 1.72 -6.09
CA ARG A 66 3.17 0.98 -7.18
C ARG A 66 3.01 -0.54 -7.02
N LEU A 67 3.04 -1.03 -5.78
CA LEU A 67 2.88 -2.46 -5.49
C LEU A 67 1.48 -2.95 -5.87
N VAL A 68 0.45 -2.17 -5.54
CA VAL A 68 -0.94 -2.45 -5.93
C VAL A 68 -1.10 -2.46 -7.43
N ASN A 69 -0.59 -1.45 -8.16
CA ASN A 69 -0.68 -1.43 -9.62
C ASN A 69 -0.04 -2.69 -10.22
N SER A 70 1.16 -3.05 -9.77
CA SER A 70 1.82 -4.28 -10.22
C SER A 70 1.03 -5.56 -9.91
N ILE A 71 0.31 -5.62 -8.78
CA ILE A 71 -0.54 -6.77 -8.43
C ILE A 71 -1.79 -6.79 -9.32
N ARG A 72 -2.43 -5.65 -9.56
CA ARG A 72 -3.61 -5.53 -10.43
C ARG A 72 -3.30 -5.99 -11.85
N ASP A 73 -2.15 -5.56 -12.38
CA ASP A 73 -1.70 -5.94 -13.71
C ASP A 73 -1.38 -7.45 -13.78
N ALA A 74 -0.65 -7.97 -12.79
CA ALA A 74 -0.22 -9.37 -12.78
C ALA A 74 -1.38 -10.36 -12.55
N LEU A 75 -2.41 -9.97 -11.80
CA LEU A 75 -3.56 -10.82 -11.46
C LEU A 75 -4.80 -10.52 -12.31
N ASN A 76 -4.73 -9.54 -13.21
CA ASN A 76 -5.84 -9.04 -14.02
C ASN A 76 -7.08 -8.67 -13.17
N LEU A 77 -6.85 -7.86 -12.12
CA LEU A 77 -7.86 -7.43 -11.15
C LEU A 77 -8.08 -5.91 -11.19
N PRO A 78 -8.54 -5.31 -12.31
CA PRO A 78 -8.60 -3.86 -12.46
C PRO A 78 -9.54 -3.18 -11.47
N ASN A 79 -10.63 -3.86 -11.10
CA ASN A 79 -11.73 -3.29 -10.30
C ASN A 79 -11.73 -3.74 -8.84
N ILE A 80 -10.67 -4.42 -8.37
CA ILE A 80 -10.60 -4.84 -6.97
C ILE A 80 -10.54 -3.61 -6.06
N LYS A 81 -11.36 -3.61 -5.00
CA LYS A 81 -11.36 -2.56 -3.99
C LYS A 81 -10.04 -2.58 -3.23
N VAL A 82 -9.47 -1.39 -3.01
CA VAL A 82 -8.18 -1.24 -2.34
C VAL A 82 -8.30 -0.20 -1.24
N THR A 83 -7.81 -0.54 -0.06
CA THR A 83 -7.71 0.39 1.08
C THR A 83 -6.24 0.54 1.48
N PHE A 84 -5.79 1.78 1.64
CA PHE A 84 -4.45 2.11 2.13
C PHE A 84 -4.50 2.51 3.59
N TRP A 85 -3.61 1.94 4.39
CA TRP A 85 -3.45 2.17 5.82
C TRP A 85 -2.05 2.73 6.10
N SER A 86 -2.01 3.81 6.87
CA SER A 86 -0.80 4.43 7.43
C SER A 86 -1.17 5.02 8.78
N ASP A 87 -0.25 4.99 9.74
CA ASP A 87 -0.37 5.65 11.05
C ASP A 87 0.16 7.10 11.05
N SER A 88 0.75 7.54 9.93
CA SER A 88 1.26 8.90 9.75
C SER A 88 0.16 9.87 9.33
N GLU A 89 -0.37 10.64 10.29
CA GLU A 89 -1.34 11.70 10.00
C GLU A 89 -0.84 12.70 8.96
N VAL A 90 0.47 13.01 8.98
CA VAL A 90 1.08 13.94 8.03
C VAL A 90 1.08 13.36 6.61
N ALA A 91 1.45 12.09 6.45
CA ALA A 91 1.42 11.43 5.14
C ALA A 91 -0.02 11.26 4.62
N LEU A 92 -0.98 10.95 5.51
CA LEU A 92 -2.41 10.92 5.18
C LEU A 92 -2.91 12.30 4.76
N TRP A 93 -2.52 13.35 5.47
CA TRP A 93 -2.90 14.72 5.12
C TRP A 93 -2.34 15.12 3.75
N TRP A 94 -1.06 14.85 3.49
CA TRP A 94 -0.45 15.12 2.17
C TRP A 94 -1.11 14.33 1.05
N THR A 95 -1.39 13.05 1.23
CA THR A 95 -2.04 12.24 0.19
C THR A 95 -3.49 12.64 -0.09
N ARG A 96 -4.22 13.13 0.92
CA ARG A 96 -5.62 13.58 0.77
C ARG A 96 -5.76 15.00 0.26
N ASN A 97 -4.88 15.91 0.68
CA ASN A 97 -5.00 17.36 0.42
C ASN A 97 -4.03 17.89 -0.62
N THR A 98 -3.02 17.12 -1.02
CA THR A 98 -2.15 17.54 -2.12
C THR A 98 -2.79 17.09 -3.42
N VAL A 99 -3.07 18.04 -4.31
CA VAL A 99 -3.27 17.76 -5.74
C VAL A 99 -1.91 17.32 -6.30
N ILE A 100 -1.44 16.10 -5.99
CA ILE A 100 -0.34 15.44 -6.72
C ILE A 100 -0.92 14.89 -8.04
N GLY A 101 -1.69 15.73 -8.72
CA GLY A 101 -1.90 15.62 -10.15
C GLY A 101 -0.65 16.20 -10.81
N ARG A 102 -0.08 15.44 -11.76
CA ARG A 102 0.99 15.82 -12.70
C ARG A 102 2.43 15.41 -12.37
N PHE A 103 2.65 14.20 -11.85
CA PHE A 103 3.90 13.44 -12.11
C PHE A 103 3.73 11.91 -12.09
N LEU A 104 2.51 11.42 -12.35
CA LEU A 104 2.27 10.06 -12.85
C LEU A 104 1.37 10.16 -14.08
#